data_AF-A0A6P4BWB9-F1
#
_entry.id   AF-A0A6P4BWB9-F1
#
_cell.length_a   1.000
_cell.length_b   1.000
_cell.length_c   1.000
_cell.angle_alpha   90.00
_cell.angle_beta   90.00
_cell.angle_gamma   90.00
#
_symmetry.space_group_name_H-M   'P 1'
#
loop_
_entity.id
_entity.type
_entity.pdbx_description
1 polymer ?
#
loop_
_entity_poly.entity_id
_entity_poly.type
_entity_poly.pdbx_seq_one_letter_code
_entity_poly.pdbx_strand_id
1 'polypeptide(L)'
;MSIKEDNVKNDSDNDLGDDFDYQPNAEDDAEDDDVDSLDSTSKSEEVCGVKRIADLMVDDIWNLEFRIEDEACQFYNAYACWHRFVMRKNDVVRDNQGRIISRQLVCNKEGWRNMSYLDLDDRSREARSLTRTKCPARLRVKLDYGCGR
;
A
#
# COMPACT_ATOMS: atom_id res chain seq x y z
N MET A 1 14.98 29.59 63.93
CA MET A 1 15.39 30.01 62.58
C MET A 1 14.97 28.86 61.67
N SER A 2 13.88 29.02 60.91
CA SER A 2 13.93 29.38 59.47
C SER A 2 14.00 28.10 58.62
N ILE A 3 13.21 27.80 57.58
CA ILE A 3 12.12 28.46 56.84
C ILE A 3 11.17 27.33 56.35
N LYS A 4 9.95 27.72 56.01
CA LYS A 4 8.83 26.97 55.43
C LYS A 4 9.18 26.33 54.07
N GLU A 5 8.61 25.17 53.77
CA GLU A 5 8.53 24.66 52.40
C GLU A 5 7.09 24.84 51.89
N ASP A 6 6.97 25.60 50.81
CA ASP A 6 5.72 26.04 50.22
C ASP A 6 5.06 24.93 49.37
N ASN A 7 3.73 24.85 49.49
CA ASN A 7 2.84 24.05 48.64
C ASN A 7 2.85 24.63 47.22
N VAL A 8 3.13 23.82 46.20
CA VAL A 8 2.75 24.10 44.82
C VAL A 8 1.72 23.06 44.38
N LYS A 9 0.44 23.46 44.42
CA LYS A 9 -0.62 22.81 43.65
C LYS A 9 -0.50 23.32 42.20
N ASN A 10 -0.35 22.41 41.25
CA ASN A 10 -0.55 22.72 39.85
C ASN A 10 -1.90 22.14 39.44
N ASP A 11 -2.96 22.91 39.70
CA ASP A 11 -4.27 22.69 39.08
C ASP A 11 -4.21 23.38 37.70
N SER A 12 -4.19 22.60 36.63
CA SER A 12 -4.35 23.13 35.27
C SER A 12 -5.47 22.36 34.60
N ASP A 13 -6.68 22.82 34.90
CA ASP A 13 -7.89 22.52 34.14
C ASP A 13 -7.79 23.20 32.78
N ASN A 14 -7.69 22.42 31.70
CA ASN A 14 -7.90 22.91 30.34
C ASN A 14 -9.22 22.31 29.84
N ASP A 15 -10.32 22.95 30.25
CA ASP A 15 -11.65 22.75 29.71
C ASP A 15 -11.77 23.58 28.42
N LEU A 16 -11.45 22.96 27.29
CA LEU A 16 -11.66 23.55 25.97
C LEU A 16 -13.05 23.12 25.47
N GLY A 17 -14.03 23.94 25.85
CA GLY A 17 -15.40 23.88 25.34
C GLY A 17 -15.43 24.03 23.82
N ASP A 18 -16.22 23.14 23.23
CA ASP A 18 -16.58 23.04 21.82
C ASP A 18 -17.62 24.13 21.50
N ASP A 19 -17.25 25.12 20.70
CA ASP A 19 -18.18 26.05 20.06
C ASP A 19 -17.56 26.60 18.76
N PHE A 20 -17.78 25.89 17.66
CA PHE A 20 -17.57 26.43 16.33
C PHE A 20 -18.85 26.20 15.51
N ASP A 21 -19.70 27.22 15.52
CA ASP A 21 -20.86 27.36 14.66
C ASP A 21 -20.44 27.25 13.18
N TYR A 22 -20.77 26.12 12.55
CA TYR A 22 -20.58 25.91 11.13
C TYR A 22 -21.65 26.68 10.35
N GLN A 23 -21.30 27.86 9.87
CA GLN A 23 -22.10 28.58 8.87
C GLN A 23 -21.75 28.04 7.47
N PRO A 24 -22.70 27.44 6.74
CA PRO A 24 -22.45 27.02 5.36
C PRO A 24 -22.33 28.26 4.49
N ASN A 25 -21.12 28.52 3.97
CA ASN A 25 -20.98 29.41 2.84
C ASN A 25 -21.51 28.66 1.62
N ALA A 26 -22.61 29.18 1.08
CA ALA A 26 -23.02 28.87 -0.28
C ALA A 26 -21.98 29.42 -1.27
N GLU A 27 -22.16 29.08 -2.55
CA GLU A 27 -21.53 29.63 -3.76
C GLU A 27 -20.05 29.23 -4.03
N ASP A 28 -19.89 28.21 -4.88
CA ASP A 28 -18.81 28.15 -5.87
C ASP A 28 -19.33 27.40 -7.12
N ASP A 29 -19.88 28.18 -8.05
CA ASP A 29 -20.13 27.76 -9.43
C ASP A 29 -18.81 27.91 -10.20
N ALA A 30 -18.08 26.81 -10.36
CA ALA A 30 -16.95 26.73 -11.28
C ALA A 30 -17.25 25.68 -12.36
N GLU A 31 -17.65 26.21 -13.53
CA GLU A 31 -17.62 25.52 -14.81
C GLU A 31 -16.16 25.33 -15.29
N ASP A 32 -15.99 24.38 -16.21
CA ASP A 32 -14.83 24.10 -17.08
C ASP A 32 -13.86 22.99 -16.64
N ASP A 33 -13.89 21.87 -17.39
CA ASP A 33 -12.73 21.45 -18.19
C ASP A 33 -13.15 20.30 -19.12
N ASP A 34 -13.21 20.64 -20.41
CA ASP A 34 -13.38 19.73 -21.55
C ASP A 34 -12.32 18.61 -21.54
N VAL A 35 -12.77 17.37 -21.36
CA VAL A 35 -11.89 16.19 -21.45
C VAL A 35 -11.58 15.83 -22.91
N ASP A 36 -10.44 16.33 -23.35
CA ASP A 36 -9.58 16.01 -24.49
C ASP A 36 -10.03 14.86 -25.45
N SER A 37 -10.37 15.28 -26.67
CA SER A 37 -10.55 14.41 -27.84
C SER A 37 -9.18 14.06 -28.46
N LEU A 38 -8.53 13.01 -27.97
CA LEU A 38 -7.31 12.47 -28.54
C LEU A 38 -7.61 11.46 -29.66
N ASP A 39 -7.93 11.95 -30.86
CA ASP A 39 -8.00 11.11 -32.07
C ASP A 39 -6.67 11.09 -32.83
N SER A 40 -6.07 9.89 -32.85
CA SER A 40 -5.23 9.29 -33.88
C SER A 40 -4.12 10.12 -34.54
N THR A 41 -2.89 9.90 -34.09
CA THR A 41 -1.74 9.81 -35.02
C THR A 41 -1.33 8.35 -35.18
N SER A 42 -1.97 7.68 -36.15
CA SER A 42 -1.44 6.46 -36.73
C SER A 42 -0.13 6.76 -37.47
N LYS A 43 1.00 6.39 -36.87
CA LYS A 43 2.28 6.27 -37.59
C LYS A 43 3.12 5.12 -37.02
N SER A 44 2.84 3.93 -37.57
CA SER A 44 3.68 2.73 -37.60
C SER A 44 4.65 2.53 -36.44
N GLU A 45 4.21 1.81 -35.42
CA GLU A 45 5.11 1.18 -34.46
C GLU A 45 4.73 -0.30 -34.42
N GLU A 46 5.75 -1.14 -34.51
CA GLU A 46 5.71 -2.58 -34.27
C GLU A 46 4.62 -2.90 -33.23
N VAL A 47 3.70 -3.83 -33.53
CA VAL A 47 2.70 -4.27 -32.55
C VAL A 47 3.48 -4.81 -31.36
N CYS A 48 3.68 -3.96 -30.37
CA CYS A 48 4.22 -4.38 -29.10
C CYS A 48 3.17 -5.38 -28.60
N GLY A 49 3.53 -6.66 -28.57
CA GLY A 49 2.64 -7.77 -28.18
C GLY A 49 2.25 -7.72 -26.70
N VAL A 50 2.08 -6.50 -26.17
CA VAL A 50 1.79 -6.18 -24.78
C VAL A 50 0.33 -6.50 -24.54
N LYS A 51 0.10 -7.66 -23.92
CA LYS A 51 -1.22 -8.07 -23.46
C LYS A 51 -1.69 -7.13 -22.36
N ARG A 52 -3.00 -6.90 -22.29
CA ARG A 52 -3.61 -6.19 -21.15
C ARG A 52 -3.41 -7.03 -19.89
N ILE A 53 -3.34 -6.37 -18.73
CA ILE A 53 -3.26 -7.04 -17.42
C ILE A 53 -4.39 -8.08 -17.23
N ALA A 54 -5.57 -7.77 -17.77
CA ALA A 54 -6.73 -8.66 -17.75
C ALA A 54 -6.53 -10.00 -18.46
N ASP A 55 -5.66 -10.02 -19.48
CA ASP A 55 -5.46 -11.14 -20.39
C ASP A 55 -4.12 -11.87 -20.12
N LEU A 56 -3.40 -11.50 -19.05
CA LEU A 56 -2.15 -12.13 -18.68
C LEU A 56 -2.39 -13.51 -18.07
N MET A 57 -1.76 -14.52 -18.66
CA MET A 57 -1.67 -15.86 -18.10
C MET A 57 -0.48 -15.98 -17.13
N VAL A 58 -0.43 -17.05 -16.35
CA VAL A 58 0.70 -17.32 -15.42
C VAL A 58 2.03 -17.36 -16.18
N ASP A 59 2.05 -17.98 -17.36
CA ASP A 59 3.24 -18.07 -18.20
C ASP A 59 3.70 -16.70 -18.70
N ASP A 60 2.76 -15.80 -19.04
CA ASP A 60 3.09 -14.43 -19.42
C ASP A 60 3.78 -13.70 -18.28
N ILE A 61 3.26 -13.84 -17.06
CA ILE A 61 3.81 -13.21 -15.85
C ILE A 61 5.19 -13.79 -15.50
N TRP A 62 5.41 -15.09 -15.70
CA TRP A 62 6.70 -15.74 -15.44
C TRP A 62 7.80 -15.31 -16.40
N ASN A 63 7.44 -14.91 -17.62
CA ASN A 63 8.39 -14.43 -18.62
C ASN A 63 8.62 -12.91 -18.56
N LEU A 64 8.03 -12.21 -17.57
CA LEU A 64 8.30 -10.78 -17.38
C LEU A 64 9.67 -10.56 -16.76
N GLU A 65 10.43 -9.70 -17.41
CA GLU A 65 11.71 -9.21 -16.92
C GLU A 65 11.59 -7.74 -16.51
N PHE A 66 12.27 -7.39 -15.42
CA PHE A 66 12.27 -6.04 -14.86
C PHE A 66 13.71 -5.59 -14.70
N ARG A 67 14.00 -4.33 -15.04
CA ARG A 67 15.35 -3.77 -14.91
C ARG A 67 15.71 -3.49 -13.46
N ILE A 68 14.71 -3.07 -12.69
CA ILE A 68 14.85 -2.74 -11.27
C ILE A 68 13.69 -3.34 -10.47
N GLU A 69 13.91 -3.50 -9.16
CA GLU A 69 12.88 -4.02 -8.24
C GLU A 69 11.60 -3.17 -8.25
N ASP A 70 11.72 -1.86 -8.43
CA ASP A 70 10.57 -0.97 -8.36
C ASP A 70 9.59 -1.18 -9.53
N GLU A 71 10.09 -1.47 -10.74
CA GLU A 71 9.26 -1.83 -11.89
C GLU A 71 8.42 -3.09 -11.60
N ALA A 72 9.02 -4.10 -10.98
CA ALA A 72 8.29 -5.29 -10.53
C ALA A 72 7.22 -4.97 -9.48
N CYS A 73 7.51 -4.03 -8.57
CA CYS A 73 6.55 -3.57 -7.57
C CYS A 73 5.36 -2.85 -8.22
N GLN A 74 5.62 -1.96 -9.18
CA GLN A 74 4.61 -1.23 -9.92
C GLN A 74 3.72 -2.16 -10.74
N PHE A 75 4.32 -3.12 -11.45
CA PHE A 75 3.60 -4.15 -12.18
C PHE A 75 2.64 -4.93 -11.26
N TYR A 76 3.14 -5.45 -10.14
CA TYR A 76 2.30 -6.25 -9.24
C TYR A 76 1.25 -5.38 -8.53
N ASN A 77 1.51 -4.08 -8.33
CA ASN A 77 0.51 -3.15 -7.83
C ASN A 77 -0.64 -2.96 -8.83
N ALA A 78 -0.33 -2.77 -10.12
CA ALA A 78 -1.35 -2.67 -11.16
C ALA A 78 -2.15 -3.98 -11.31
N TYR A 79 -1.45 -5.12 -11.26
CA TYR A 79 -2.08 -6.46 -11.22
C TYR A 79 -3.00 -6.60 -10.00
N ALA A 80 -2.54 -6.20 -8.82
CA ALA A 80 -3.33 -6.24 -7.59
C ALA A 80 -4.59 -5.38 -7.68
N CYS A 81 -4.47 -4.15 -8.18
CA CYS A 81 -5.60 -3.24 -8.41
C CYS A 81 -6.64 -3.89 -9.34
N TRP A 82 -6.20 -4.47 -10.46
CA TRP A 82 -7.10 -5.17 -11.39
C TRP A 82 -7.82 -6.36 -10.73
N HIS A 83 -7.08 -7.15 -9.95
CA HIS A 83 -7.60 -8.31 -9.21
C HIS A 83 -8.24 -7.94 -7.86
N ARG A 84 -8.49 -6.65 -7.59
CA ARG A 84 -9.19 -6.12 -6.40
C ARG A 84 -8.55 -6.52 -5.06
N PHE A 85 -7.22 -6.53 -5.00
CA PHE A 85 -6.49 -6.61 -3.75
C PHE A 85 -5.40 -5.54 -3.67
N VAL A 86 -4.85 -5.35 -2.47
CA VAL A 86 -3.73 -4.43 -2.26
C VAL A 86 -2.45 -5.24 -2.10
N MET A 87 -1.38 -4.87 -2.81
CA MET A 87 -0.09 -5.53 -2.65
C MET A 87 0.64 -5.03 -1.39
N ARG A 88 1.48 -5.89 -0.81
CA ARG A 88 2.46 -5.52 0.22
C ARG A 88 3.83 -6.10 -0.14
N LYS A 89 4.89 -5.33 0.14
CA LYS A 89 6.26 -5.86 0.12
C LYS A 89 6.43 -6.81 1.31
N ASN A 90 6.89 -8.02 1.05
CA ASN A 90 7.22 -9.01 2.07
C ASN A 90 8.74 -9.25 2.06
N ASP A 91 9.15 -10.50 2.26
CA ASP A 91 10.52 -10.94 2.41
C ASP A 91 11.44 -10.43 1.29
N VAL A 92 12.66 -10.11 1.70
CA VAL A 92 13.75 -9.70 0.83
C VAL A 92 14.97 -10.55 1.14
N VAL A 93 15.57 -11.10 0.10
CA VAL A 93 16.84 -11.80 0.18
C VAL A 93 17.89 -10.89 -0.43
N ARG A 94 18.97 -10.66 0.32
CA ARG A 94 20.11 -9.84 -0.11
C ARG A 94 21.38 -10.67 -0.17
N ASP A 95 22.30 -10.27 -1.04
CA ASP A 95 23.66 -10.81 -1.06
C ASP A 95 24.53 -10.19 0.04
N ASN A 96 25.78 -10.64 0.11
CA ASN A 96 26.76 -10.14 1.08
C ASN A 96 27.12 -8.66 0.84
N GLN A 97 26.87 -8.14 -0.37
CA GLN A 97 27.05 -6.75 -0.76
C GLN A 97 25.79 -5.89 -0.53
N GLY A 98 24.70 -6.46 0.00
CA GLY A 98 23.44 -5.77 0.27
C GLY A 98 22.53 -5.59 -0.95
N ARG A 99 22.89 -6.13 -2.12
CA ARG A 99 22.04 -6.12 -3.33
C ARG A 99 20.89 -7.10 -3.18
N ILE A 100 19.72 -6.75 -3.70
CA ILE A 100 18.52 -7.59 -3.60
C ILE A 100 18.62 -8.73 -4.61
N ILE A 101 18.76 -9.96 -4.12
CA ILE A 101 18.72 -11.19 -4.93
C ILE A 101 17.28 -11.59 -5.22
N SER A 102 16.36 -11.37 -4.26
CA SER A 102 14.96 -11.72 -4.45
C SER A 102 14.05 -10.86 -3.59
N ARG A 103 12.88 -10.51 -4.14
CA ARG A 103 11.79 -9.85 -3.43
C ARG A 103 10.51 -10.68 -3.55
N GLN A 104 9.82 -10.85 -2.43
CA GLN A 104 8.47 -11.39 -2.41
C GLN A 104 7.44 -10.25 -2.23
N LEU A 105 6.45 -10.23 -3.10
CA LEU A 105 5.27 -9.36 -3.05
C LEU A 105 4.06 -10.24 -2.79
N VAL A 106 3.16 -9.82 -1.91
CA VAL A 106 1.98 -10.62 -1.54
C VAL A 106 0.74 -9.75 -1.41
N CYS A 107 -0.43 -10.39 -1.35
CA CYS A 107 -1.68 -9.71 -1.03
C CYS A 107 -1.71 -9.21 0.43
N ASN A 108 -2.40 -8.10 0.69
CA ASN A 108 -2.64 -7.56 2.04
C ASN A 108 -3.36 -8.56 2.97
N LYS A 109 -4.14 -9.47 2.41
CA LYS A 109 -4.82 -10.57 3.11
C LYS A 109 -3.98 -11.84 3.27
N GLU A 110 -2.72 -11.84 2.85
CA GLU A 110 -1.83 -13.01 2.96
C GLU A 110 -1.53 -13.35 4.43
N GLY A 111 -1.37 -14.64 4.75
CA GLY A 111 -1.07 -15.13 6.10
C GLY A 111 -2.27 -15.22 7.04
N TRP A 112 -1.99 -15.59 8.29
CA TRP A 112 -2.98 -15.69 9.36
C TRP A 112 -2.74 -14.60 10.40
N ARG A 113 -3.82 -14.05 10.95
CA ARG A 113 -3.74 -13.35 12.24
C ARG A 113 -3.71 -14.41 13.33
N ASN A 114 -2.86 -14.24 14.35
CA ASN A 114 -2.86 -15.17 15.47
C ASN A 114 -4.23 -15.11 16.16
N MET A 115 -4.91 -16.25 16.23
CA MET A 115 -6.28 -16.37 16.72
C MET A 115 -6.37 -16.06 18.23
N SER A 116 -5.25 -16.20 18.95
CA SER A 116 -5.15 -15.79 20.36
C SER A 116 -5.40 -14.30 20.59
N TYR A 117 -5.36 -13.45 19.55
CA TYR A 117 -5.75 -12.03 19.65
C TYR A 117 -7.26 -11.81 19.53
N LEU A 118 -8.07 -12.83 19.26
CA LEU A 118 -9.53 -12.73 19.19
C LEU A 118 -10.18 -13.20 20.50
N ASP A 119 -9.58 -14.18 21.18
CA ASP A 119 -10.17 -14.89 22.33
C ASP A 119 -9.69 -14.35 23.71
N LEU A 120 -9.33 -13.07 23.80
CA LEU A 120 -8.94 -12.45 25.06
C LEU A 120 -10.17 -11.79 25.70
N ASP A 121 -10.80 -12.50 26.64
CA ASP A 121 -12.02 -12.06 27.34
C ASP A 121 -11.82 -10.77 28.17
N ASP A 122 -10.58 -10.47 28.58
CA ASP A 122 -10.27 -9.35 29.50
C ASP A 122 -9.81 -8.07 28.78
N ARG A 123 -10.40 -7.78 27.61
CA ARG A 123 -10.03 -6.62 26.79
C ARG A 123 -10.95 -5.42 27.03
N SER A 124 -10.35 -4.28 27.31
CA SER A 124 -11.05 -2.98 27.40
C SER A 124 -11.53 -2.42 26.06
N ARG A 125 -11.14 -3.02 24.91
CA ARG A 125 -11.52 -2.57 23.56
C ARG A 125 -11.87 -3.75 22.68
N GLU A 126 -12.86 -3.56 21.80
CA GLU A 126 -13.27 -4.55 20.81
C GLU A 126 -12.11 -5.00 19.91
N ALA A 127 -12.10 -6.28 19.55
CA ALA A 127 -11.10 -6.83 18.66
C ALA A 127 -11.26 -6.25 17.26
N ARG A 128 -10.15 -5.72 16.70
CA ARG A 128 -10.12 -5.30 15.28
C ARG A 128 -10.45 -6.49 14.38
N SER A 129 -11.19 -6.23 13.31
CA SER A 129 -11.57 -7.23 12.31
C SER A 129 -10.37 -8.03 11.75
N LEU A 130 -10.65 -9.25 11.30
CA LEU A 130 -9.65 -10.15 10.73
C LEU A 130 -9.25 -9.67 9.32
N THR A 131 -8.08 -9.04 9.20
CA THR A 131 -7.59 -8.50 7.92
C THR A 131 -6.76 -9.48 7.10
N ARG A 132 -6.15 -10.51 7.73
CA ARG A 132 -5.35 -11.56 7.07
C ARG A 132 -6.14 -12.86 7.01
N THR A 133 -6.59 -13.24 5.81
CA THR A 133 -7.51 -14.36 5.54
C THR A 133 -6.85 -15.50 4.75
N LYS A 134 -5.53 -15.66 4.86
CA LYS A 134 -4.73 -16.66 4.12
C LYS A 134 -4.83 -16.54 2.59
N CYS A 135 -4.87 -15.32 2.06
CA CYS A 135 -4.82 -15.14 0.60
C CYS A 135 -3.52 -15.74 0.02
N PRO A 136 -3.60 -16.59 -1.02
CA PRO A 136 -2.42 -17.26 -1.58
C PRO A 136 -1.64 -16.41 -2.58
N ALA A 137 -2.23 -15.31 -3.07
CA ALA A 137 -1.67 -14.46 -4.12
C ALA A 137 -0.31 -13.88 -3.72
N ARG A 138 0.71 -14.23 -4.51
CA ARG A 138 2.10 -13.85 -4.31
C ARG A 138 2.84 -13.77 -5.66
N LEU A 139 3.77 -12.85 -5.75
CA LEU A 139 4.77 -12.75 -6.81
C LEU A 139 6.15 -12.78 -6.18
N ARG A 140 7.07 -13.58 -6.72
CA ARG A 140 8.47 -13.59 -6.30
C ARG A 140 9.34 -13.25 -7.49
N VAL A 141 10.09 -12.16 -7.37
CA VAL A 141 11.05 -11.73 -8.37
C VAL A 141 12.45 -12.09 -7.89
N LYS A 142 13.31 -12.51 -8.81
CA LYS A 142 14.69 -12.88 -8.55
C LYS A 142 15.59 -12.12 -9.50
N LEU A 143 16.77 -11.75 -9.02
CA LEU A 143 17.84 -11.23 -9.85
C LEU A 143 18.28 -12.34 -10.82
N ASP A 144 18.29 -12.03 -12.11
CA ASP A 144 18.92 -12.88 -13.10
C ASP A 144 20.41 -12.54 -13.20
N TYR A 145 21.26 -13.56 -13.01
CA TYR A 145 22.71 -13.44 -13.15
C TYR A 145 23.18 -13.63 -14.60
N GLY A 146 22.28 -14.06 -15.51
CA GLY A 146 22.54 -14.23 -16.94
C GLY A 146 22.48 -12.94 -17.76
N CYS A 147 21.71 -11.95 -17.30
CA CYS A 147 21.60 -10.64 -17.94
C CYS A 147 22.69 -9.67 -17.46
N GLY A 148 23.96 -10.03 -17.69
CA GLY A 148 25.11 -9.15 -17.50
C GLY A 148 25.61 -8.64 -18.86
N ARG A 149 25.45 -7.34 -19.13
CA ARG A 149 26.26 -6.63 -20.14
C ARG A 149 27.60 -6.24 -19.53
#